data_AF-A0A1V5L820-F1
#
_entry.id   AF-A0A1V5L820-F1
#
_cell.length_a   1.000
_cell.length_b   1.000
_cell.length_c   1.000
_cell.angle_alpha   90.00
_cell.angle_beta   90.00
_cell.angle_gamma   90.00
#
_symmetry.space_group_name_H-M   'P 1'
#
loop_
_entity.id
_entity.type
_entity.pdbx_description
1 polymer ?
#
loop_
_entity_poly.entity_id
_entity_poly.type
_entity_poly.pdbx_seq_one_letter_code
_entity_poly.pdbx_strand_id
1 'polypeptide(L)'
;MTVADNPVTGEAMPDLSLMRKRGILSFSIFTLFFVFYIGAAVLQTPAFKEWASVPCLGMPLGLLVSLAIFPVSWALIVVYFIRSR
;
A
#
# COMPACT_ATOMS: atom_id res chain seq x y z
N MET A 1 0.90 30.12 -9.73
CA MET A 1 1.97 29.36 -9.04
C MET A 1 3.28 29.94 -9.53
N THR A 2 3.90 30.80 -8.73
CA THR A 2 5.19 31.42 -9.03
C THR A 2 6.29 30.42 -8.69
N VAL A 3 6.87 29.80 -9.72
CA VAL A 3 8.08 28.97 -9.58
C VAL A 3 9.20 29.92 -9.19
N ALA A 4 9.72 29.78 -7.97
CA ALA A 4 10.85 30.56 -7.51
C ALA A 4 12.13 29.97 -8.11
N ASP A 5 12.78 30.77 -8.95
CA ASP A 5 14.06 30.42 -9.58
C ASP A 5 15.20 30.47 -8.55
N ASN A 6 16.12 29.50 -8.61
CA ASN A 6 17.25 29.44 -7.67
C ASN A 6 18.34 30.44 -8.12
N PRO A 7 18.67 31.47 -7.32
CA PRO A 7 19.54 32.56 -7.75
C PRO A 7 21.01 32.15 -8.01
N VAL A 8 21.38 30.91 -7.72
CA VAL A 8 22.77 30.40 -7.85
C VAL A 8 22.95 29.47 -9.07
N THR A 9 21.90 28.77 -9.51
CA THR A 9 22.02 27.73 -10.55
C THR A 9 21.04 27.85 -11.72
N GLY A 10 20.04 28.74 -11.68
CA GLY A 10 19.04 28.89 -12.76
C GLY A 10 18.18 27.64 -13.00
N GLU A 11 18.27 26.66 -12.09
CA GLU A 11 17.54 25.41 -12.14
C GLU A 11 16.28 25.56 -11.26
N ALA A 12 15.14 25.08 -11.75
CA ALA A 12 13.89 25.10 -11.00
C ALA A 12 14.08 24.40 -9.64
N MET A 13 13.79 25.11 -8.53
CA MET A 13 13.87 24.49 -7.21
C MET A 13 12.95 23.26 -7.15
N PRO A 14 13.44 22.10 -6.66
CA PRO A 14 12.62 20.91 -6.54
C PRO A 14 11.40 21.23 -5.68
N ASP A 15 10.22 20.98 -6.24
CA ASP A 15 8.95 21.33 -5.62
C ASP A 15 8.75 20.47 -4.35
N LEU A 16 9.19 20.98 -3.20
CA LEU A 16 9.21 20.28 -1.91
C LEU A 16 7.82 19.72 -1.54
N SER A 17 6.77 20.42 -2.00
CA SER A 17 5.38 20.01 -1.83
C SER A 17 5.05 18.70 -2.55
N LEU A 18 5.64 18.47 -3.73
CA LEU A 18 5.48 17.27 -4.54
C LEU A 18 6.25 16.08 -3.94
N MET A 19 7.47 16.32 -3.46
CA MET A 19 8.29 15.29 -2.80
C MET A 19 7.63 14.79 -1.51
N ARG A 20 7.08 15.71 -0.70
CA ARG A 20 6.35 15.35 0.53
C ARG A 20 5.08 14.56 0.24
N LYS A 21 4.32 14.95 -0.80
CA LYS A 21 3.12 14.22 -1.24
C LYS A 21 3.44 12.81 -1.72
N ARG A 22 4.49 12.66 -2.54
CA ARG A 22 5.00 11.34 -2.98
C ARG A 22 5.41 10.47 -1.81
N GLY A 23 6.16 11.02 -0.85
CA GLY A 23 6.58 10.30 0.35
C GLY A 23 5.40 9.81 1.20
N ILE A 24 4.41 10.67 1.44
CA ILE A 24 3.20 10.31 2.20
C ILE A 24 2.38 9.24 1.49
N LEU A 25 2.28 9.31 0.16
CA LEU A 25 1.56 8.32 -0.63
C LEU A 25 2.24 6.95 -0.58
N SER A 26 3.56 6.90 -0.81
CA SER A 26 4.35 5.67 -0.73
C SER A 26 4.29 5.08 0.69
N PHE A 27 4.38 5.92 1.71
CA PHE A 27 4.27 5.48 3.10
C PHE A 27 2.87 4.94 3.41
N SER A 28 1.80 5.61 2.94
CA SER A 28 0.42 5.15 3.13
C SER A 28 0.17 3.78 2.47
N ILE A 29 0.70 3.57 1.26
CA ILE A 29 0.57 2.29 0.55
C ILE A 29 1.38 1.20 1.27
N PHE A 30 2.61 1.53 1.69
CA PHE A 30 3.44 0.62 2.48
C PHE A 30 2.76 0.22 3.78
N THR A 31 2.18 1.17 4.53
CA THR A 31 1.45 0.89 5.78
C THR A 31 0.24 -0.01 5.53
N LEU A 32 -0.53 0.24 4.47
CA LEU A 32 -1.68 -0.61 4.13
C LEU A 32 -1.26 -2.05 3.83
N PHE A 33 -0.19 -2.20 3.04
CA PHE A 33 0.37 -3.50 2.71
C PHE A 33 0.95 -4.20 3.94
N PHE A 34 1.63 -3.44 4.80
CA PHE A 34 2.23 -3.93 6.04
C PHE A 34 1.16 -4.43 7.03
N VAL A 35 0.08 -3.69 7.22
CA VAL A 35 -1.04 -4.11 8.09
C VAL A 35 -1.73 -5.35 7.52
N PHE A 36 -1.96 -5.40 6.20
CA PHE A 36 -2.55 -6.57 5.56
C PHE A 36 -1.65 -7.81 5.70
N TYR A 37 -0.35 -7.64 5.47
CA TYR A 37 0.65 -8.70 5.62
C TYR A 37 0.74 -9.21 7.05
N ILE A 38 0.82 -8.32 8.05
CA ILE A 38 0.82 -8.68 9.47
C ILE A 38 -0.47 -9.41 9.83
N GLY A 39 -1.64 -8.93 9.38
CA GLY A 39 -2.92 -9.59 9.62
C GLY A 39 -3.00 -11.00 9.04
N ALA A 40 -2.50 -11.18 7.81
CA ALA A 40 -2.39 -12.50 7.18
C ALA A 40 -1.41 -13.41 7.94
N ALA A 41 -0.24 -12.89 8.33
CA ALA A 41 0.75 -13.65 9.09
C ALA A 41 0.22 -14.08 10.47
N VAL A 42 -0.50 -13.20 11.16
CA VAL A 42 -1.15 -13.51 12.44
C VAL A 42 -2.24 -14.58 12.25
N LEU A 43 -3.10 -14.46 11.24
CA LEU A 43 -4.08 -15.50 10.94
C LEU A 43 -3.42 -16.85 10.62
N GLN A 44 -2.27 -16.84 9.93
CA GLN A 44 -1.55 -18.05 9.56
C GLN A 44 -0.68 -18.63 10.70
N THR A 45 -0.48 -17.90 11.81
CA THR A 45 0.26 -18.46 12.96
C THR A 45 -0.48 -19.63 13.61
N PRO A 46 0.25 -20.61 14.17
CA PRO A 46 -0.33 -21.83 14.72
C PRO A 46 -1.36 -21.60 15.84
N ALA A 47 -1.28 -20.47 16.55
CA ALA A 47 -2.26 -20.05 17.56
C ALA A 47 -3.66 -19.78 16.98
N PHE A 48 -3.74 -19.38 15.71
CA PHE A 48 -4.99 -19.10 14.98
C PHE A 48 -5.27 -20.12 13.88
N LYS A 49 -4.59 -21.27 13.89
CA LYS A 49 -4.74 -22.32 12.88
C LYS A 49 -6.17 -22.79 12.75
N GLU A 50 -6.92 -22.89 13.85
CA GLU A 50 -8.33 -23.25 13.83
C GLU A 50 -9.14 -22.26 13.00
N TRP A 51 -8.96 -20.96 13.24
CA TRP A 51 -9.62 -19.87 12.50
C TRP A 51 -9.21 -19.83 11.02
N ALA A 52 -7.92 -20.04 10.71
CA ALA A 52 -7.44 -20.09 9.34
C ALA A 52 -7.92 -21.34 8.57
N SER A 53 -8.19 -22.43 9.29
CA SER A 53 -8.70 -23.68 8.73
C SER A 53 -10.22 -23.70 8.57
N VAL A 54 -10.94 -22.73 9.15
CA VAL A 54 -12.40 -22.63 8.98
C VAL A 54 -12.69 -22.51 7.48
N PRO A 55 -13.39 -23.49 6.89
CA PRO A 55 -13.74 -23.44 5.49
C PRO A 55 -14.89 -22.44 5.31
N CYS A 56 -14.64 -21.37 4.55
CA CYS A 56 -15.68 -20.47 4.09
C CYS A 56 -16.01 -20.84 2.64
N LEU A 57 -17.28 -21.20 2.35
CA LEU A 57 -17.72 -21.64 1.01
C LEU A 57 -16.94 -22.86 0.46
N GLY A 58 -16.38 -23.70 1.34
CA GLY A 58 -15.58 -24.87 0.95
C GLY A 58 -14.11 -24.58 0.64
N MET A 59 -13.66 -23.32 0.76
CA MET A 59 -12.25 -22.95 0.62
C MET A 59 -11.64 -22.52 1.97
N PRO A 60 -10.37 -22.89 2.26
CA PRO A 60 -9.73 -22.50 3.50
C PRO A 60 -9.50 -20.99 3.52
N LEU A 61 -9.85 -20.34 4.64
CA LEU A 61 -9.69 -18.89 4.82
C LEU A 61 -8.26 -18.42 4.56
N GLY A 62 -7.26 -19.21 4.95
CA GLY A 62 -5.85 -18.90 4.65
C GLY A 62 -5.54 -18.77 3.15
N LEU A 63 -6.22 -19.54 2.30
CA LEU A 63 -6.11 -19.44 0.83
C LEU A 63 -6.84 -18.21 0.31
N LEU A 64 -8.04 -17.91 0.83
CA LEU A 64 -8.78 -16.70 0.46
C LEU A 64 -8.02 -15.42 0.81
N VAL A 65 -7.41 -15.35 1.99
CA VAL A 65 -6.58 -14.21 2.41
C VAL A 65 -5.35 -14.05 1.50
N SER A 66 -4.71 -15.17 1.13
CA SER A 66 -3.58 -15.14 0.18
C SER A 66 -4.02 -14.73 -1.23
N LEU A 67 -5.20 -15.16 -1.66
CA LEU A 67 -5.77 -14.77 -2.95
C LEU A 67 -6.16 -13.29 -2.96
N ALA A 68 -6.66 -12.76 -1.84
CA ALA A 68 -7.05 -11.36 -1.69
C ALA A 68 -5.87 -10.37 -1.74
N ILE A 69 -4.63 -10.83 -1.51
CA ILE A 69 -3.43 -10.01 -1.70
C ILE A 69 -3.33 -9.48 -3.14
N PHE A 70 -3.73 -10.27 -4.14
CA PHE A 70 -3.69 -9.89 -5.54
C PHE A 70 -4.63 -8.71 -5.88
N PRO A 71 -5.95 -8.78 -5.65
CA PRO A 71 -6.85 -7.67 -5.91
C PRO A 71 -6.56 -6.46 -5.02
N VAL A 72 -6.10 -6.66 -3.77
CA VAL A 72 -5.69 -5.54 -2.90
C VAL A 72 -4.48 -4.81 -3.47
N SER A 73 -3.47 -5.53 -3.97
CA SER A 73 -2.32 -4.93 -4.64
C SER A 73 -2.71 -4.13 -5.90
N TRP A 74 -3.64 -4.66 -6.69
CA TRP A 74 -4.18 -3.99 -7.87
C TRP A 74 -4.97 -2.73 -7.52
N ALA A 75 -5.85 -2.80 -6.52
CA ALA A 75 -6.62 -1.66 -6.05
C ALA A 75 -5.69 -0.53 -5.57
N LEU A 76 -4.60 -0.86 -4.89
CA LEU A 76 -3.58 0.10 -4.46
C LEU A 76 -2.86 0.76 -5.65
N ILE A 77 -2.50 -0.02 -6.68
CA ILE A 77 -1.89 0.50 -7.91
C ILE A 77 -2.86 1.44 -8.66
N VAL A 78 -4.14 1.08 -8.73
CA VAL A 78 -5.18 1.91 -9.35
C VAL A 78 -5.37 3.22 -8.57
N VAL A 79 -5.48 3.16 -7.24
CA VAL A 79 -5.58 4.36 -6.39
C VAL A 79 -4.33 5.24 -6.56
N TYR A 80 -3.14 4.65 -6.63
CA TYR A 80 -1.90 5.37 -6.92
C TYR A 80 -1.98 6.11 -8.26
N PHE A 81 -2.41 5.44 -9.34
CA PHE A 81 -2.52 6.06 -10.66
C PHE A 81 -3.59 7.16 -10.74
N ILE A 82 -4.73 6.99 -10.06
CA ILE A 82 -5.79 7.99 -10.02
C ILE A 82 -5.35 9.23 -9.23
N ARG A 83 -4.64 9.03 -8.11
CA ARG A 83 -4.19 10.12 -7.22
C ARG A 83 -2.93 10.84 -7.74
N SER A 84 -2.13 10.17 -8.58
CA SER A 84 -0.91 10.71 -9.17
C SER A 84 -1.15 11.45 -10.50
N ARG A 85 -2.32 11.29 -11.13
CA ARG A 85 -2.78 12.21 -12.18
C ARG A 85 -3.40 13.46 -11.55
#